data_AF-A0AAW0G4V9-F1
#
_entry.id   AF-A0AAW0G4V9-F1
#
_cell.length_a   1.000
_cell.length_b   1.000
_cell.length_c   1.000
_cell.angle_alpha   90.00
_cell.angle_beta   90.00
_cell.angle_gamma   90.00
#
_symmetry.space_group_name_H-M   'P 1'
#
loop_
_entity.id
_entity.type
_entity.pdbx_description
1 polymer ?
#
loop_
_entity_poly.entity_id
_entity_poly.type
_entity_poly.pdbx_seq_one_letter_code
_entity_poly.pdbx_strand_id
1 'polypeptide(L)'
;MVSYNPIEDAVNIDCSPSYAYLDGADNSTATTQSEMYIIQLVLNQGWNVIVPDWEGPKSAYAAAELSAYQTLDLIRGALQTKNITEINSGAKVAMWGYSGGTIGPLWASALQSRYAPDLNDNFIGVAVGGTVTNLTDTAVLLDGNASAGQVAAALGGAGEQYPSFKTQLFKIFLNDNFFSGEDKYFPEGWEFLQIPAIRDVLDANTLAINKSDDIPQFPIFFYHGQKDITVHIDTVERVFNNWCSWTDTPIGNKDNTTYTTKKRGLSLEFAIDQNNDHYQQAKQGIPAAFAWLDKRFKGEPHVDGCSRIERKSNLLYPGVAKGVIEFVEAAAKTLVGARIGPTNSIFDLFANGMENLPELNLDLDLNLDLNISL
;
A
#
# COMPACT_ATOMS: atom_id res chain seq x y z
N MET A 1 -16.87 -5.22 1.19
CA MET A 1 -15.66 -5.31 2.02
C MET A 1 -14.47 -4.78 1.26
N VAL A 2 -13.47 -4.25 1.95
CA VAL A 2 -12.20 -3.80 1.39
C VAL A 2 -11.09 -4.72 1.89
N SER A 3 -10.32 -5.29 0.97
CA SER A 3 -9.01 -5.87 1.30
C SER A 3 -7.98 -4.75 1.30
N TYR A 4 -7.44 -4.44 2.47
CA TYR A 4 -6.45 -3.40 2.65
C TYR A 4 -5.08 -4.02 2.91
N ASN A 5 -4.11 -3.72 2.04
CA ASN A 5 -2.72 -4.14 2.21
C ASN A 5 -1.90 -2.95 2.76
N PRO A 6 -1.41 -3.03 4.01
CA PRO A 6 -0.60 -1.98 4.61
C PRO A 6 0.84 -2.03 4.12
N ILE A 7 1.60 -0.99 4.43
CA ILE A 7 3.04 -0.91 4.22
C ILE A 7 3.73 -1.74 5.32
N GLU A 8 4.06 -2.99 5.00
CA GLU A 8 4.87 -3.89 5.83
C GLU A 8 6.36 -3.65 5.54
N ASP A 9 6.77 -3.78 4.27
CA ASP A 9 8.10 -3.44 3.74
C ASP A 9 9.24 -4.02 4.59
N ALA A 10 9.07 -5.27 5.03
CA ALA A 10 9.93 -5.92 6.01
C ALA A 10 10.36 -7.33 5.58
N VAL A 11 11.27 -7.93 6.34
CA VAL A 11 11.77 -9.30 6.07
C VAL A 11 11.80 -10.14 7.34
N ASN A 12 10.88 -9.83 8.26
CA ASN A 12 10.73 -10.54 9.53
C ASN A 12 9.25 -10.84 9.77
N ILE A 13 8.96 -12.07 10.17
CA ILE A 13 7.59 -12.54 10.43
C ILE A 13 6.91 -11.77 11.56
N ASP A 14 7.68 -11.23 12.50
CA ASP A 14 7.16 -10.37 13.57
C ASP A 14 6.77 -8.97 13.06
N CYS A 15 6.97 -8.66 11.77
CA CYS A 15 6.46 -7.45 11.14
C CYS A 15 5.10 -7.63 10.47
N SER A 16 4.56 -8.86 10.43
CA SER A 16 3.33 -9.14 9.71
C SER A 16 2.13 -8.34 10.25
N PRO A 17 1.24 -7.85 9.38
CA PRO A 17 0.06 -7.07 9.76
C PRO A 17 -0.78 -7.70 10.87
N SER A 18 -0.96 -9.03 10.85
CA SER A 18 -1.70 -9.76 11.86
C SER A 18 -1.11 -9.62 13.27
N TYR A 19 0.21 -9.49 13.39
CA TYR A 19 0.89 -9.21 14.66
C TYR A 19 0.91 -7.71 14.96
N ALA A 20 1.23 -6.87 13.96
CA ALA A 20 1.37 -5.44 14.13
C ALA A 20 0.12 -4.74 14.68
N TYR A 21 -1.08 -5.26 14.39
CA TYR A 21 -2.33 -4.69 14.89
C TYR A 21 -2.79 -5.23 16.26
N LEU A 22 -2.01 -6.10 16.91
CA LEU A 22 -2.30 -6.55 18.26
C LEU A 22 -1.96 -5.45 19.29
N ASP A 23 -2.72 -5.39 20.37
CA ASP A 23 -2.39 -4.56 21.51
C ASP A 23 -1.05 -5.02 22.12
N GLY A 24 -0.12 -4.09 22.30
CA GLY A 24 1.24 -4.37 22.78
C GLY A 24 2.20 -4.98 21.75
N ALA A 25 1.87 -4.95 20.45
CA ALA A 25 2.80 -5.33 19.39
C ALA A 25 4.11 -4.52 19.44
N ASP A 26 5.21 -5.13 19.04
CA ASP A 26 6.54 -4.51 19.14
C ASP A 26 6.63 -3.22 18.33
N ASN A 27 7.34 -2.22 18.86
CA ASN A 27 7.56 -0.94 18.20
C ASN A 27 8.31 -1.07 16.85
N SER A 28 8.96 -2.19 16.57
CA SER A 28 9.50 -2.51 15.24
C SER A 28 8.43 -2.51 14.14
N THR A 29 7.15 -2.66 14.50
CA THR A 29 6.01 -2.64 13.57
C THR A 29 5.33 -1.26 13.45
N ALA A 30 5.98 -0.20 13.94
CA ALA A 30 5.41 1.15 14.03
C ALA A 30 4.84 1.68 12.71
N THR A 31 5.44 1.34 11.55
CA THR A 31 4.93 1.73 10.24
C THR A 31 3.52 1.19 10.01
N THR A 32 3.32 -0.13 10.13
CA THR A 32 2.02 -0.78 9.94
C THR A 32 1.01 -0.34 11.02
N GLN A 33 1.46 -0.21 12.28
CA GLN A 33 0.63 0.34 13.37
C GLN A 33 0.13 1.75 13.05
N SER A 34 1.00 2.59 12.48
CA SER A 34 0.66 3.97 12.14
C SER A 34 -0.44 4.06 11.09
N GLU A 35 -0.69 3.00 10.30
CA GLU A 35 -1.76 2.96 9.31
C GLU A 35 -3.10 2.41 9.86
N MET A 36 -3.21 2.14 11.16
CA MET A 36 -4.46 1.70 11.78
C MET A 36 -5.62 2.69 11.58
N TYR A 37 -5.33 3.98 11.35
CA TYR A 37 -6.36 4.96 11.01
C TYR A 37 -7.04 4.65 9.66
N ILE A 38 -6.37 3.95 8.72
CA ILE A 38 -6.99 3.50 7.47
C ILE A 38 -8.07 2.47 7.75
N ILE A 39 -7.80 1.50 8.63
CA ILE A 39 -8.79 0.51 9.07
C ILE A 39 -10.02 1.24 9.64
N GLN A 40 -9.81 2.22 10.51
CA GLN A 40 -10.88 3.05 11.05
C GLN A 40 -11.63 3.81 9.94
N LEU A 41 -10.91 4.35 8.95
CA LEU A 41 -11.53 5.05 7.83
C LEU A 41 -12.42 4.15 6.99
N VAL A 42 -11.98 2.91 6.69
CA VAL A 42 -12.79 1.90 5.98
C VAL A 42 -14.05 1.56 6.78
N LEU A 43 -13.90 1.32 8.08
CA LEU A 43 -15.02 1.01 8.98
C LEU A 43 -16.00 2.19 9.09
N ASN A 44 -15.50 3.44 9.09
CA ASN A 44 -16.34 4.64 9.11
C ASN A 44 -17.17 4.82 7.82
N GLN A 45 -16.79 4.20 6.70
CA GLN A 45 -17.63 4.13 5.50
C GLN A 45 -18.74 3.07 5.61
N GLY A 46 -18.76 2.28 6.69
CA GLY A 46 -19.65 1.14 6.86
C GLY A 46 -19.22 -0.10 6.06
N TRP A 47 -17.93 -0.17 5.67
CA TRP A 47 -17.40 -1.31 4.93
C TRP A 47 -16.66 -2.26 5.88
N ASN A 48 -16.90 -3.56 5.73
CA ASN A 48 -16.02 -4.57 6.34
C ASN A 48 -14.61 -4.44 5.77
N VAL A 49 -13.60 -4.67 6.59
CA VAL A 49 -12.19 -4.63 6.21
C VAL A 49 -11.53 -5.98 6.51
N ILE A 50 -10.65 -6.41 5.63
CA ILE A 50 -9.75 -7.54 5.84
C ILE A 50 -8.34 -7.08 5.50
N VAL A 51 -7.35 -7.60 6.23
CA VAL A 51 -5.94 -7.21 6.08
C VAL A 51 -5.09 -8.48 5.94
N PRO A 52 -4.45 -8.72 4.78
CA PRO A 52 -3.59 -9.88 4.58
C PRO A 52 -2.17 -9.65 5.11
N ASP A 53 -1.58 -10.73 5.61
CA ASP A 53 -0.13 -10.88 5.74
C ASP A 53 0.43 -11.19 4.33
N TRP A 54 0.48 -10.15 3.50
CA TRP A 54 0.69 -10.28 2.07
C TRP A 54 2.13 -10.63 1.67
N GLU A 55 3.09 -10.54 2.59
CA GLU A 55 4.44 -11.05 2.37
C GLU A 55 4.57 -12.55 2.72
N GLY A 56 3.51 -13.13 3.29
CA GLY A 56 3.41 -14.55 3.63
C GLY A 56 4.31 -14.96 4.80
N PRO A 57 4.33 -16.26 5.15
CA PRO A 57 4.97 -16.76 6.37
C PRO A 57 6.51 -16.70 6.39
N LYS A 58 7.12 -16.20 5.30
CA LYS A 58 8.57 -15.99 5.18
C LYS A 58 8.95 -14.51 5.11
N SER A 59 7.99 -13.60 5.18
CA SER A 59 8.20 -12.16 4.97
C SER A 59 8.97 -11.88 3.69
N ALA A 60 8.47 -12.46 2.60
CA ALA A 60 9.09 -12.37 1.30
C ALA A 60 8.66 -11.06 0.61
N TYR A 61 9.03 -9.92 1.21
CA TYR A 61 8.86 -8.62 0.59
C TYR A 61 9.42 -8.60 -0.83
N ALA A 62 8.72 -7.88 -1.71
CA ALA A 62 8.97 -7.82 -3.15
C ALA A 62 8.66 -9.10 -3.95
N ALA A 63 8.24 -10.21 -3.33
CA ALA A 63 7.72 -11.39 -4.04
C ALA A 63 6.24 -11.19 -4.43
N ALA A 64 6.03 -10.46 -5.51
CA ALA A 64 4.73 -9.92 -5.88
C ALA A 64 3.67 -10.97 -6.27
N GLU A 65 4.06 -12.07 -6.92
CA GLU A 65 3.13 -13.18 -7.19
C GLU A 65 2.63 -13.83 -5.89
N LEU A 66 3.54 -14.06 -4.91
CA LEU A 66 3.16 -14.58 -3.60
C LEU A 66 2.15 -13.64 -2.94
N SER A 67 2.40 -12.33 -2.99
CA SER A 67 1.52 -11.32 -2.40
C SER A 67 0.13 -11.28 -3.03
N ALA A 68 0.04 -11.53 -4.33
CA ALA A 68 -1.24 -11.70 -4.99
C ALA A 68 -1.99 -12.93 -4.48
N TYR A 69 -1.32 -14.08 -4.35
CA TYR A 69 -1.94 -15.31 -3.86
C TYR A 69 -2.43 -15.15 -2.41
N GLN A 70 -1.61 -14.59 -1.52
CA GLN A 70 -2.01 -14.31 -0.12
C GLN A 70 -3.23 -13.38 -0.06
N THR A 71 -3.23 -12.32 -0.86
CA THR A 71 -4.35 -11.35 -0.90
C THR A 71 -5.64 -12.00 -1.41
N LEU A 72 -5.56 -12.75 -2.52
CA LEU A 72 -6.73 -13.41 -3.13
C LEU A 72 -7.29 -14.55 -2.26
N ASP A 73 -6.42 -15.32 -1.62
CA ASP A 73 -6.84 -16.43 -0.77
C ASP A 73 -7.40 -15.95 0.57
N LEU A 74 -6.91 -14.84 1.13
CA LEU A 74 -7.58 -14.18 2.25
C LEU A 74 -9.01 -13.76 1.87
N ILE A 75 -9.18 -13.14 0.70
CA ILE A 75 -10.51 -12.74 0.20
C ILE A 75 -11.44 -13.95 0.10
N ARG A 76 -10.98 -15.05 -0.52
CA ARG A 76 -11.75 -16.30 -0.60
C ARG A 76 -12.11 -16.85 0.77
N GLY A 77 -11.16 -16.87 1.68
CA GLY A 77 -11.36 -17.32 3.06
C GLY A 77 -12.43 -16.47 3.76
N ALA A 78 -12.30 -15.15 3.72
CA ALA A 78 -13.22 -14.20 4.33
C ALA A 78 -14.67 -14.38 3.84
N LEU A 79 -14.87 -14.64 2.54
CA LEU A 79 -16.20 -14.90 1.96
C LEU A 79 -16.86 -16.20 2.46
N GLN A 80 -16.10 -17.07 3.13
CA GLN A 80 -16.61 -18.31 3.75
C GLN A 80 -16.84 -18.18 5.26
N THR A 81 -16.65 -16.98 5.84
CA THR A 81 -16.71 -16.77 7.29
C THR A 81 -18.03 -16.17 7.80
N LYS A 82 -19.11 -16.22 7.03
CA LYS A 82 -20.42 -15.63 7.39
C LYS A 82 -20.87 -15.91 8.82
N ASN A 83 -20.64 -17.12 9.33
CA ASN A 83 -21.05 -17.52 10.68
C ASN A 83 -20.26 -16.85 11.82
N ILE A 84 -19.14 -16.19 11.50
CA ILE A 84 -18.23 -15.54 12.45
C ILE A 84 -18.16 -14.03 12.20
N THR A 85 -18.08 -13.62 10.94
CA THR A 85 -17.82 -12.22 10.54
C THR A 85 -19.03 -11.53 9.91
N GLU A 86 -20.12 -12.27 9.68
CA GLU A 86 -21.29 -11.83 8.90
C GLU A 86 -21.00 -11.46 7.42
N ILE A 87 -19.77 -11.67 6.95
CA ILE A 87 -19.40 -11.50 5.54
C ILE A 87 -20.07 -12.60 4.71
N ASN A 88 -21.02 -12.22 3.86
CA ASN A 88 -21.70 -13.13 2.95
C ASN A 88 -20.79 -13.53 1.78
N SER A 89 -20.90 -14.75 1.28
CA SER A 89 -20.17 -15.23 0.09
C SER A 89 -20.41 -14.38 -1.17
N GLY A 90 -21.57 -13.70 -1.27
CA GLY A 90 -21.87 -12.74 -2.33
C GLY A 90 -21.39 -11.30 -2.07
N ALA A 91 -20.63 -11.04 -1.00
CA ALA A 91 -20.18 -9.70 -0.67
C ALA A 91 -19.31 -9.11 -1.79
N LYS A 92 -19.54 -7.83 -2.10
CA LYS A 92 -18.70 -7.09 -3.05
C LYS A 92 -17.34 -6.76 -2.42
N VAL A 93 -16.28 -6.89 -3.21
CA VAL A 93 -14.89 -6.78 -2.79
C VAL A 93 -14.19 -5.69 -3.59
N ALA A 94 -13.61 -4.73 -2.87
CA ALA A 94 -12.61 -3.85 -3.42
C ALA A 94 -11.25 -4.11 -2.76
N MET A 95 -10.16 -3.74 -3.42
CA MET A 95 -8.82 -3.77 -2.81
C MET A 95 -8.23 -2.37 -2.77
N TRP A 96 -7.43 -2.09 -1.75
CA TRP A 96 -6.73 -0.82 -1.60
C TRP A 96 -5.32 -1.01 -1.05
N GLY A 97 -4.39 -0.20 -1.53
CA GLY A 97 -3.02 -0.14 -1.02
C GLY A 97 -2.29 1.13 -1.46
N TYR A 98 -1.24 1.49 -0.73
CA TYR A 98 -0.38 2.64 -1.04
C TYR A 98 1.08 2.26 -0.90
N SER A 99 1.97 2.84 -1.71
CA SER A 99 3.42 2.54 -1.67
C SER A 99 3.70 1.03 -1.80
N GLY A 100 4.52 0.43 -0.93
CA GLY A 100 4.74 -1.02 -0.89
C GLY A 100 3.45 -1.86 -0.76
N GLY A 101 2.45 -1.35 -0.04
CA GLY A 101 1.13 -1.97 0.06
C GLY A 101 0.36 -2.09 -1.26
N THR A 102 0.84 -1.46 -2.35
CA THR A 102 0.25 -1.64 -3.69
C THR A 102 0.59 -2.98 -4.34
N ILE A 103 1.67 -3.64 -3.91
CA ILE A 103 2.19 -4.86 -4.55
C ILE A 103 1.11 -5.95 -4.57
N GLY A 104 0.54 -6.26 -3.41
CA GLY A 104 -0.52 -7.27 -3.28
C GLY A 104 -1.76 -6.98 -4.13
N PRO A 105 -2.47 -5.85 -3.94
CA PRO A 105 -3.68 -5.51 -4.67
C PRO A 105 -3.47 -5.41 -6.19
N LEU A 106 -2.35 -4.83 -6.63
CA LEU A 106 -2.08 -4.65 -8.04
C LEU A 106 -1.80 -6.00 -8.73
N TRP A 107 -0.94 -6.84 -8.17
CA TRP A 107 -0.67 -8.17 -8.73
C TRP A 107 -1.87 -9.10 -8.61
N ALA A 108 -2.61 -9.04 -7.50
CA ALA A 108 -3.89 -9.73 -7.37
C ALA A 108 -4.84 -9.33 -8.49
N SER A 109 -4.90 -8.04 -8.87
CA SER A 109 -5.77 -7.58 -9.96
C SER A 109 -5.40 -8.19 -11.32
N ALA A 110 -4.11 -8.33 -11.62
CA ALA A 110 -3.65 -8.94 -12.86
C ALA A 110 -3.91 -10.45 -12.86
N LEU A 111 -3.61 -11.14 -11.75
CA LEU A 111 -3.65 -12.60 -11.66
C LEU A 111 -5.04 -13.18 -11.36
N GLN A 112 -5.98 -12.37 -10.86
CA GLN A 112 -7.28 -12.83 -10.36
C GLN A 112 -8.04 -13.68 -11.39
N SER A 113 -8.09 -13.28 -12.65
CA SER A 113 -8.86 -14.00 -13.67
C SER A 113 -8.39 -15.44 -13.90
N ARG A 114 -7.10 -15.70 -13.70
CA ARG A 114 -6.47 -17.02 -13.87
C ARG A 114 -6.40 -17.79 -12.56
N TYR A 115 -6.04 -17.13 -11.46
CA TYR A 115 -5.82 -17.77 -10.16
C TYR A 115 -7.13 -17.93 -9.35
N ALA A 116 -7.99 -16.92 -9.40
CA ALA A 116 -9.23 -16.82 -8.64
C ALA A 116 -10.48 -16.45 -9.45
N PRO A 117 -10.78 -17.18 -10.55
CA PRO A 117 -11.95 -16.90 -11.40
C PRO A 117 -13.29 -17.03 -10.66
N ASP A 118 -13.35 -17.79 -9.57
CA ASP A 118 -14.51 -17.91 -8.68
C ASP A 118 -14.89 -16.59 -8.01
N LEU A 119 -13.96 -15.62 -7.91
CA LEU A 119 -14.21 -14.30 -7.32
C LEU A 119 -14.72 -13.25 -8.34
N ASN A 120 -14.90 -13.60 -9.62
CA ASN A 120 -15.26 -12.64 -10.67
C ASN A 120 -16.48 -11.79 -10.31
N ASP A 121 -17.51 -12.41 -9.73
CA ASP A 121 -18.76 -11.73 -9.37
C ASP A 121 -18.65 -10.91 -8.07
N ASN A 122 -17.58 -11.09 -7.30
CA ASN A 122 -17.34 -10.37 -6.05
C ASN A 122 -16.62 -9.05 -6.30
N PHE A 123 -15.65 -8.99 -7.21
CA PHE A 123 -14.81 -7.81 -7.39
C PHE A 123 -15.56 -6.62 -8.00
N ILE A 124 -15.35 -5.44 -7.39
CA ILE A 124 -15.88 -4.16 -7.86
C ILE A 124 -14.78 -3.13 -8.13
N GLY A 125 -13.53 -3.43 -7.78
CA GLY A 125 -12.39 -2.68 -8.27
C GLY A 125 -11.19 -2.62 -7.31
N VAL A 126 -10.12 -1.96 -7.76
CA VAL A 126 -8.87 -1.81 -7.01
C VAL A 126 -8.40 -0.36 -7.11
N ALA A 127 -8.06 0.23 -5.98
CA ALA A 127 -7.45 1.56 -5.94
C ALA A 127 -6.03 1.46 -5.35
N VAL A 128 -5.03 1.92 -6.09
CA VAL A 128 -3.62 1.90 -5.68
C VAL A 128 -2.96 3.23 -5.98
N GLY A 129 -2.02 3.66 -5.13
CA GLY A 129 -1.26 4.87 -5.37
C GLY A 129 0.15 4.84 -4.80
N GLY A 130 1.02 5.73 -5.27
CA GLY A 130 2.46 5.54 -5.04
C GLY A 130 2.92 4.19 -5.59
N THR A 131 2.35 3.78 -6.72
CA THR A 131 2.24 2.38 -7.14
C THR A 131 3.57 1.77 -7.55
N VAL A 132 4.00 0.74 -6.83
CA VAL A 132 5.25 0.00 -7.12
C VAL A 132 4.97 -1.02 -8.23
N THR A 133 5.62 -0.82 -9.39
CA THR A 133 5.39 -1.67 -10.58
C THR A 133 6.65 -2.31 -11.16
N ASN A 134 7.83 -1.82 -10.77
CA ASN A 134 9.14 -2.31 -11.19
C ASN A 134 10.15 -2.12 -10.05
N LEU A 135 10.62 -3.23 -9.47
CA LEU A 135 11.54 -3.23 -8.34
C LEU A 135 12.93 -2.70 -8.72
N THR A 136 13.39 -2.94 -9.94
CA THR A 136 14.69 -2.45 -10.44
C THR A 136 14.69 -0.93 -10.52
N ASP A 137 13.64 -0.33 -11.08
CA ASP A 137 13.53 1.12 -11.19
C ASP A 137 13.44 1.77 -9.81
N THR A 138 12.70 1.16 -8.88
CA THR A 138 12.69 1.58 -7.47
C THR A 138 14.09 1.48 -6.86
N ALA A 139 14.83 0.39 -7.07
CA ALA A 139 16.18 0.26 -6.55
C ALA A 139 17.14 1.33 -7.09
N VAL A 140 17.05 1.69 -8.38
CA VAL A 140 17.81 2.80 -9.00
C VAL A 140 17.57 4.13 -8.30
N LEU A 141 16.33 4.40 -7.87
CA LEU A 141 15.99 5.65 -7.22
C LEU A 141 16.46 5.70 -5.76
N LEU A 142 16.41 4.57 -5.07
CA LEU A 142 16.70 4.50 -3.64
C LEU A 142 18.19 4.31 -3.32
N ASP A 143 18.98 3.79 -4.27
CA ASP A 143 20.42 3.55 -4.09
C ASP A 143 21.18 4.82 -3.67
N GLY A 144 21.95 4.74 -2.59
CA GLY A 144 22.78 5.84 -2.10
C GLY A 144 22.04 6.97 -1.36
N ASN A 145 20.74 6.85 -1.09
CA ASN A 145 19.97 7.86 -0.37
C ASN A 145 19.39 7.36 0.97
N ALA A 146 18.68 8.23 1.68
CA ALA A 146 18.16 7.94 3.02
C ALA A 146 17.16 6.77 3.08
N SER A 147 16.59 6.37 1.96
CA SER A 147 15.67 5.24 1.81
C SER A 147 16.33 3.98 1.24
N ALA A 148 17.67 3.95 1.08
CA ALA A 148 18.41 2.80 0.55
C ALA A 148 18.17 1.49 1.33
N GLY A 149 17.76 1.57 2.60
CA GLY A 149 17.35 0.39 3.39
C GLY A 149 16.20 -0.42 2.79
N GLN A 150 15.32 0.20 1.99
CA GLN A 150 14.26 -0.54 1.29
C GLN A 150 14.82 -1.43 0.18
N VAL A 151 15.95 -1.07 -0.43
CA VAL A 151 16.66 -1.92 -1.39
C VAL A 151 17.13 -3.19 -0.69
N ALA A 152 17.72 -3.07 0.51
CA ALA A 152 18.10 -4.23 1.29
C ALA A 152 16.91 -5.11 1.68
N ALA A 153 15.81 -4.52 2.14
CA ALA A 153 14.60 -5.27 2.47
C ALA A 153 14.07 -6.04 1.25
N ALA A 154 13.95 -5.39 0.09
CA ALA A 154 13.46 -6.02 -1.13
C ALA A 154 14.36 -7.18 -1.59
N LEU A 155 15.69 -6.99 -1.54
CA LEU A 155 16.64 -8.04 -1.90
C LEU A 155 16.60 -9.23 -0.93
N GLY A 156 16.47 -8.96 0.37
CA GLY A 156 16.34 -9.98 1.40
C GLY A 156 15.05 -10.79 1.26
N GLY A 157 13.92 -10.10 1.11
CA GLY A 157 12.59 -10.71 0.97
C GLY A 157 12.47 -11.55 -0.30
N ALA A 158 12.92 -11.02 -1.44
CA ALA A 158 12.99 -11.79 -2.68
C ALA A 158 13.86 -13.04 -2.52
N GLY A 159 14.96 -12.96 -1.76
CA GLY A 159 15.81 -14.11 -1.44
C GLY A 159 15.15 -15.23 -0.64
N GLU A 160 14.12 -14.93 0.15
CA GLU A 160 13.36 -15.93 0.93
C GLU A 160 12.35 -16.71 0.08
N GLN A 161 11.86 -16.10 -1.01
CA GLN A 161 10.98 -16.74 -1.99
C GLN A 161 11.75 -17.42 -3.13
N TYR A 162 12.82 -16.80 -3.61
CA TYR A 162 13.59 -17.25 -4.77
C TYR A 162 15.01 -17.65 -4.32
N PRO A 163 15.30 -18.95 -4.09
CA PRO A 163 16.62 -19.38 -3.62
C PRO A 163 17.77 -18.97 -4.54
N SER A 164 17.52 -18.82 -5.84
CA SER A 164 18.47 -18.31 -6.83
C SER A 164 18.84 -16.84 -6.63
N PHE A 165 18.02 -16.08 -5.89
CA PHE A 165 18.17 -14.67 -5.58
C PHE A 165 18.74 -14.44 -4.16
N LYS A 166 18.97 -15.50 -3.38
CA LYS A 166 19.31 -15.37 -1.95
C LYS A 166 20.58 -14.56 -1.73
N THR A 167 20.40 -13.38 -1.14
CA THR A 167 21.48 -12.45 -0.79
C THR A 167 21.54 -12.29 0.73
N GLN A 168 22.74 -12.27 1.30
CA GLN A 168 22.94 -12.11 2.74
C GLN A 168 23.20 -10.64 3.08
N LEU A 169 22.27 -10.01 3.81
CA LEU A 169 22.33 -8.59 4.20
C LEU A 169 22.22 -8.49 5.73
N PHE A 170 23.22 -7.91 6.40
CA PHE A 170 23.35 -7.97 7.88
C PHE A 170 23.65 -6.62 8.57
N LYS A 171 23.25 -5.47 7.98
CA LYS A 171 23.59 -4.14 8.51
C LYS A 171 22.41 -3.15 8.44
N ILE A 172 22.59 -1.95 9.00
CA ILE A 172 21.71 -0.80 8.79
C ILE A 172 22.20 -0.06 7.55
N PHE A 173 21.30 0.25 6.60
CA PHE A 173 21.66 0.61 5.22
C PHE A 173 21.26 2.04 4.81
N LEU A 174 21.29 2.99 5.73
CA LEU A 174 20.94 4.39 5.43
C LEU A 174 22.05 5.06 4.60
N ASN A 175 21.71 5.60 3.43
CA ASN A 175 22.65 6.19 2.46
C ASN A 175 23.73 5.23 1.94
N ASP A 176 23.56 3.91 2.14
CA ASP A 176 24.46 2.93 1.56
C ASP A 176 24.29 2.88 0.04
N ASN A 177 25.40 2.73 -0.66
CA ASN A 177 25.37 2.47 -2.09
C ASN A 177 25.47 0.96 -2.31
N PHE A 178 24.39 0.34 -2.78
CA PHE A 178 24.37 -1.07 -3.14
C PHE A 178 24.99 -1.29 -4.51
N PHE A 179 24.65 -0.44 -5.48
CA PHE A 179 24.99 -0.67 -6.88
C PHE A 179 25.87 0.43 -7.50
N SER A 180 25.87 1.63 -6.94
CA SER A 180 26.59 2.80 -7.44
C SER A 180 27.73 3.27 -6.52
N GLY A 181 28.57 4.20 -6.98
CA GLY A 181 29.69 4.74 -6.19
C GLY A 181 30.92 3.82 -6.09
N GLU A 182 31.96 4.33 -5.43
CA GLU A 182 33.24 3.62 -5.27
C GLU A 182 33.15 2.52 -4.19
N ASP A 183 32.41 2.76 -3.11
CA ASP A 183 32.24 1.85 -1.97
C ASP A 183 30.92 1.05 -2.05
N LYS A 184 30.60 0.53 -3.24
CA LYS A 184 29.35 -0.21 -3.47
C LYS A 184 29.32 -1.58 -2.78
N TYR A 185 28.15 -1.96 -2.27
CA TYR A 185 27.94 -3.26 -1.59
C TYR A 185 28.12 -4.45 -2.54
N PHE A 186 27.56 -4.37 -3.75
CA PHE A 186 27.76 -5.36 -4.80
C PHE A 186 28.93 -4.93 -5.69
N PRO A 187 30.07 -5.65 -5.70
CA PRO A 187 31.23 -5.29 -6.52
C PRO A 187 30.92 -5.19 -8.02
N GLU A 188 29.96 -5.96 -8.51
CA GLU A 188 29.43 -5.92 -9.88
C GLU A 188 28.61 -4.64 -10.16
N GLY A 189 28.13 -3.95 -9.13
CA GLY A 189 27.23 -2.82 -9.24
C GLY A 189 25.92 -3.20 -9.93
N TRP A 190 25.41 -2.33 -10.81
CA TRP A 190 24.18 -2.57 -11.58
C TRP A 190 24.19 -3.86 -12.41
N GLU A 191 25.36 -4.39 -12.78
CA GLU A 191 25.49 -5.66 -13.51
C GLU A 191 25.02 -6.87 -12.67
N PHE A 192 24.95 -6.74 -11.34
CA PHE A 192 24.34 -7.76 -10.48
C PHE A 192 22.89 -8.07 -10.90
N LEU A 193 22.10 -7.03 -11.23
CA LEU A 193 20.71 -7.18 -11.64
C LEU A 193 20.55 -7.82 -13.03
N GLN A 194 21.64 -7.90 -13.81
CA GLN A 194 21.66 -8.50 -15.15
C GLN A 194 22.06 -9.98 -15.14
N ILE A 195 22.50 -10.53 -14.00
CA ILE A 195 22.75 -11.96 -13.85
C ILE A 195 21.46 -12.71 -14.21
N PRO A 196 21.48 -13.70 -15.13
CA PRO A 196 20.25 -14.30 -15.66
C PRO A 196 19.25 -14.76 -14.58
N ALA A 197 19.74 -15.45 -13.55
CA ALA A 197 18.91 -15.93 -12.45
C ALA A 197 18.30 -14.80 -11.57
N ILE A 198 18.94 -13.62 -11.54
CA ILE A 198 18.48 -12.43 -10.81
C ILE A 198 17.47 -11.67 -11.68
N ARG A 199 17.82 -11.42 -12.94
CA ARG A 199 16.96 -10.77 -13.92
C ARG A 199 15.65 -11.51 -14.09
N ASP A 200 15.68 -12.84 -14.21
CA ASP A 200 14.47 -13.65 -14.39
C ASP A 200 13.50 -13.51 -13.18
N VAL A 201 14.03 -13.31 -11.97
CA VAL A 201 13.22 -13.03 -10.77
C VAL A 201 12.65 -11.61 -10.80
N LEU A 202 13.45 -10.61 -11.19
CA LEU A 202 12.98 -9.21 -11.30
C LEU A 202 11.91 -9.06 -12.39
N ASP A 203 12.10 -9.70 -13.54
CA ASP A 203 11.13 -9.74 -14.64
C ASP A 203 9.83 -10.42 -14.20
N ALA A 204 9.92 -11.53 -13.46
CA ALA A 204 8.76 -12.21 -12.89
C ALA A 204 8.00 -11.37 -11.83
N ASN A 205 8.63 -10.34 -11.27
CA ASN A 205 8.05 -9.42 -10.29
C ASN A 205 7.86 -8.00 -10.84
N THR A 206 7.83 -7.85 -12.17
CA THR A 206 7.54 -6.57 -12.84
C THR A 206 6.30 -6.70 -13.73
N LEU A 207 5.28 -5.87 -13.46
CA LEU A 207 4.02 -5.94 -14.20
C LEU A 207 4.10 -5.32 -15.58
N ALA A 208 3.27 -5.83 -16.49
CA ALA A 208 3.01 -5.26 -17.80
C ALA A 208 4.28 -5.12 -18.66
N ILE A 209 5.07 -6.18 -18.77
CA ILE A 209 6.23 -6.24 -19.67
C ILE A 209 5.81 -6.83 -21.02
N ASN A 210 5.04 -7.91 -21.02
CA ASN A 210 4.70 -8.68 -22.21
C ASN A 210 3.21 -8.59 -22.53
N LYS A 211 2.86 -8.47 -23.82
CA LYS A 211 1.45 -8.44 -24.27
C LYS A 211 0.64 -9.68 -23.84
N SER A 212 1.33 -10.80 -23.63
CA SER A 212 0.77 -12.05 -23.15
C SER A 212 0.38 -12.01 -21.67
N ASP A 213 0.88 -11.04 -20.90
CA ASP A 213 0.58 -10.90 -19.48
C ASP A 213 -0.93 -10.71 -19.26
N ASP A 214 -1.37 -11.20 -18.10
CA ASP A 214 -2.76 -11.05 -17.67
C ASP A 214 -3.03 -9.55 -17.37
N ILE A 215 -4.26 -9.11 -17.65
CA ILE A 215 -4.71 -7.76 -17.30
C ILE A 215 -5.97 -7.83 -16.44
N PRO A 216 -6.23 -6.82 -15.58
CA PRO A 216 -7.41 -6.83 -14.72
C PRO A 216 -8.72 -6.85 -15.51
N GLN A 217 -9.72 -7.55 -14.98
CA GLN A 217 -11.06 -7.70 -15.58
C GLN A 217 -12.15 -6.87 -14.89
N PHE A 218 -11.76 -6.02 -13.95
CA PHE A 218 -12.62 -5.11 -13.19
C PHE A 218 -11.95 -3.73 -13.08
N PRO A 219 -12.68 -2.68 -12.65
CA PRO A 219 -12.15 -1.32 -12.61
C PRO A 219 -10.90 -1.18 -11.74
N ILE A 220 -9.93 -0.40 -12.23
CA ILE A 220 -8.70 -0.05 -11.53
C ILE A 220 -8.55 1.48 -11.47
N PHE A 221 -8.09 1.97 -10.34
CA PHE A 221 -7.76 3.37 -10.11
C PHE A 221 -6.33 3.53 -9.64
N PHE A 222 -5.52 4.18 -10.47
CA PHE A 222 -4.21 4.67 -10.11
C PHE A 222 -4.29 6.12 -9.66
N TYR A 223 -3.62 6.45 -8.56
CA TYR A 223 -3.38 7.83 -8.17
C TYR A 223 -1.91 8.05 -7.80
N HIS A 224 -1.29 9.09 -8.36
CA HIS A 224 0.16 9.26 -8.21
C HIS A 224 0.58 10.72 -8.19
N GLY A 225 1.69 11.02 -7.53
CA GLY A 225 2.30 12.35 -7.48
C GLY A 225 3.32 12.53 -8.59
N GLN A 226 3.24 13.60 -9.35
CA GLN A 226 4.18 13.88 -10.43
C GLN A 226 5.60 14.15 -9.92
N LYS A 227 5.74 14.59 -8.65
CA LYS A 227 7.03 14.84 -8.01
C LYS A 227 7.50 13.69 -7.11
N ASP A 228 6.93 12.51 -7.31
CA ASP A 228 7.31 11.31 -6.55
C ASP A 228 8.72 10.85 -6.95
N ILE A 229 9.66 10.98 -6.02
CA ILE A 229 11.06 10.55 -6.18
C ILE A 229 11.35 9.19 -5.52
N THR A 230 10.37 8.61 -4.82
CA THR A 230 10.50 7.30 -4.17
C THR A 230 10.04 6.21 -5.14
N VAL A 231 8.91 6.45 -5.81
CA VAL A 231 8.35 5.60 -6.86
C VAL A 231 8.05 6.49 -8.05
N HIS A 232 8.95 6.54 -9.03
CA HIS A 232 8.81 7.48 -10.14
C HIS A 232 7.56 7.17 -10.98
N ILE A 233 6.83 8.23 -11.35
CA ILE A 233 5.55 8.14 -12.05
C ILE A 233 5.66 7.40 -13.39
N ASP A 234 6.81 7.47 -14.06
CA ASP A 234 7.08 6.81 -15.34
C ASP A 234 6.86 5.29 -15.28
N THR A 235 7.13 4.67 -14.12
CA THR A 235 6.93 3.23 -13.92
C THR A 235 5.44 2.86 -14.00
N VAL A 236 4.58 3.71 -13.44
CA VAL A 236 3.11 3.56 -13.47
C VAL A 236 2.56 3.95 -14.83
N GLU A 237 3.12 4.99 -15.47
CA GLU A 237 2.77 5.37 -16.85
C GLU A 237 3.07 4.23 -17.84
N ARG A 238 4.18 3.51 -17.66
CA ARG A 238 4.50 2.31 -18.45
C ARG A 238 3.40 1.27 -18.34
N VAL A 239 2.95 0.93 -17.13
CA VAL A 239 1.85 -0.04 -16.92
C VAL A 239 0.55 0.46 -17.56
N PHE A 240 0.19 1.72 -17.33
CA PHE A 240 -1.00 2.34 -17.92
C PHE A 240 -0.97 2.25 -19.45
N ASN A 241 0.10 2.74 -20.08
CA ASN A 241 0.25 2.76 -21.54
C ASN A 241 0.23 1.35 -22.13
N ASN A 242 0.94 0.40 -21.52
CA ASN A 242 1.00 -0.98 -21.98
C ASN A 242 -0.39 -1.63 -21.90
N TRP A 243 -1.02 -1.66 -20.72
CA TRP A 243 -2.36 -2.25 -20.57
C TRP A 243 -3.38 -1.62 -21.52
N CYS A 244 -3.43 -0.29 -21.63
CA CYS A 244 -4.34 0.38 -22.55
C CYS A 244 -4.11 -0.04 -24.01
N SER A 245 -2.86 -0.13 -24.45
CA SER A 245 -2.52 -0.52 -25.83
C SER A 245 -2.82 -1.99 -26.16
N TRP A 246 -2.87 -2.86 -25.15
CA TRP A 246 -3.09 -4.30 -25.36
C TRP A 246 -4.56 -4.67 -25.54
N THR A 247 -5.48 -3.78 -25.14
CA THR A 247 -6.91 -4.06 -25.14
C THR A 247 -7.51 -4.34 -26.51
N ASP A 248 -6.92 -3.81 -27.59
CA ASP A 248 -7.36 -4.03 -28.97
C ASP A 248 -6.83 -5.33 -29.62
N THR A 249 -6.03 -6.13 -28.90
CA THR A 249 -5.43 -7.36 -29.46
C THR A 249 -6.30 -8.60 -29.18
N PRO A 250 -6.63 -9.44 -30.18
CA PRO A 250 -7.30 -10.72 -29.96
C PRO A 250 -6.52 -11.63 -29.00
N ILE A 251 -7.20 -12.24 -28.03
CA ILE A 251 -6.56 -13.16 -27.08
C ILE A 251 -6.43 -14.55 -27.71
N GLY A 252 -5.19 -15.01 -27.90
CA GLY A 252 -4.89 -16.41 -28.15
C GLY A 252 -4.97 -17.20 -26.83
N ASN A 253 -5.51 -18.41 -26.88
CA ASN A 253 -5.57 -19.29 -25.72
C ASN A 253 -4.18 -19.91 -25.45
N LYS A 254 -3.81 -20.17 -24.18
CA LYS A 254 -2.47 -20.69 -23.79
C LYS A 254 -2.13 -22.06 -24.40
N ASP A 255 -3.11 -22.74 -25.03
CA ASP A 255 -3.01 -24.04 -25.68
C ASP A 255 -2.87 -23.98 -27.22
N ASN A 256 -2.76 -22.79 -27.83
CA ASN A 256 -2.53 -22.59 -29.28
C ASN A 256 -3.57 -23.24 -30.24
N THR A 257 -4.71 -23.74 -29.74
CA THR A 257 -5.66 -24.50 -30.59
C THR A 257 -6.95 -23.76 -30.95
N THR A 258 -7.22 -22.58 -30.36
CA THR A 258 -8.41 -21.79 -30.69
C THR A 258 -8.19 -20.30 -30.43
N TYR A 259 -8.44 -19.47 -31.45
CA TYR A 259 -8.47 -18.00 -31.31
C TYR A 259 -9.91 -17.56 -31.02
N THR A 260 -10.14 -17.03 -29.83
CA THR A 260 -11.43 -16.37 -29.50
C THR A 260 -11.19 -14.86 -29.55
N THR A 261 -11.77 -14.18 -30.54
CA THR A 261 -11.58 -12.73 -30.76
C THR A 261 -12.40 -11.89 -29.77
N LYS A 262 -12.23 -12.09 -28.47
CA LYS A 262 -12.82 -11.21 -27.45
C LYS A 262 -11.82 -10.11 -27.12
N LYS A 263 -12.21 -8.84 -27.33
CA LYS A 263 -11.47 -7.66 -26.90
C LYS A 263 -11.24 -7.75 -25.38
N ARG A 264 -10.04 -7.48 -24.88
CA ARG A 264 -9.79 -7.43 -23.42
C ARG A 264 -10.52 -6.19 -22.89
N GLY A 265 -11.57 -6.39 -22.09
CA GLY A 265 -12.25 -5.29 -21.41
C GLY A 265 -11.35 -4.74 -20.31
N LEU A 266 -11.01 -3.46 -20.38
CA LEU A 266 -10.22 -2.75 -19.37
C LEU A 266 -10.98 -1.54 -18.91
N SER A 267 -10.94 -1.29 -17.60
CA SER A 267 -11.43 -0.07 -16.98
C SER A 267 -10.31 0.46 -16.10
N LEU A 268 -9.59 1.46 -16.60
CA LEU A 268 -8.39 1.99 -15.94
C LEU A 268 -8.46 3.51 -15.86
N GLU A 269 -8.60 4.03 -14.65
CA GLU A 269 -8.50 5.45 -14.35
C GLU A 269 -7.12 5.76 -13.76
N PHE A 270 -6.48 6.83 -14.22
CA PHE A 270 -5.21 7.33 -13.68
C PHE A 270 -5.33 8.81 -13.33
N ALA A 271 -5.35 9.11 -12.02
CA ALA A 271 -5.36 10.45 -11.46
C ALA A 271 -3.95 10.91 -11.07
N ILE A 272 -3.45 11.94 -11.74
CA ILE A 272 -2.10 12.46 -11.51
C ILE A 272 -2.21 13.80 -10.79
N ASP A 273 -1.39 13.96 -9.76
CA ASP A 273 -1.27 15.20 -9.00
C ASP A 273 0.02 15.91 -9.34
N GLN A 274 -0.10 17.13 -9.84
CA GLN A 274 1.02 17.87 -10.38
C GLN A 274 1.98 18.42 -9.31
N ASN A 275 1.56 18.48 -8.04
CA ASN A 275 2.27 19.25 -7.03
C ASN A 275 2.92 18.42 -5.93
N ASN A 276 2.42 17.22 -5.68
CA ASN A 276 2.78 16.42 -4.53
C ASN A 276 3.85 15.35 -4.83
N ASP A 277 4.69 15.11 -3.83
CA ASP A 277 5.63 13.98 -3.76
C ASP A 277 4.95 12.73 -3.16
N HIS A 278 5.73 11.67 -2.92
CA HIS A 278 5.26 10.41 -2.35
C HIS A 278 4.55 10.56 -1.00
N TYR A 279 5.06 11.42 -0.10
CA TYR A 279 4.54 11.53 1.26
C TYR A 279 3.33 12.47 1.33
N GLN A 280 3.34 13.54 0.54
CA GLN A 280 2.18 14.40 0.41
C GLN A 280 1.02 13.67 -0.29
N GLN A 281 1.34 12.75 -1.22
CA GLN A 281 0.31 11.93 -1.84
C GLN A 281 -0.33 10.93 -0.90
N ALA A 282 0.39 10.38 0.07
CA ALA A 282 -0.23 9.54 1.08
C ALA A 282 -1.40 10.28 1.75
N LYS A 283 -1.26 11.59 2.01
CA LYS A 283 -2.31 12.40 2.66
C LYS A 283 -3.43 12.85 1.71
N GLN A 284 -3.06 13.28 0.50
CA GLN A 284 -4.00 13.91 -0.44
C GLN A 284 -4.65 12.91 -1.41
N GLY A 285 -4.03 11.75 -1.61
CA GLY A 285 -4.49 10.69 -2.49
C GLY A 285 -5.49 9.74 -1.83
N ILE A 286 -5.38 9.48 -0.52
CA ILE A 286 -6.35 8.65 0.23
C ILE A 286 -7.78 9.15 0.03
N PRO A 287 -8.12 10.46 0.21
CA PRO A 287 -9.48 10.92 -0.02
C PRO A 287 -9.99 10.67 -1.44
N ALA A 288 -9.13 10.75 -2.46
CA ALA A 288 -9.49 10.44 -3.85
C ALA A 288 -9.76 8.95 -4.05
N ALA A 289 -8.92 8.08 -3.47
CA ALA A 289 -9.10 6.64 -3.52
C ALA A 289 -10.43 6.22 -2.86
N PHE A 290 -10.75 6.79 -1.68
CA PHE A 290 -12.01 6.49 -0.99
C PHE A 290 -13.24 7.01 -1.74
N ALA A 291 -13.13 8.19 -2.37
CA ALA A 291 -14.20 8.68 -3.26
C ALA A 291 -14.41 7.76 -4.47
N TRP A 292 -13.34 7.20 -5.03
CA TRP A 292 -13.44 6.24 -6.13
C TRP A 292 -14.05 4.91 -5.66
N LEU A 293 -13.59 4.36 -4.52
CA LEU A 293 -14.11 3.13 -3.94
C LEU A 293 -15.61 3.24 -3.60
N ASP A 294 -16.03 4.37 -3.03
CA ASP A 294 -17.44 4.64 -2.70
C ASP A 294 -18.34 4.57 -3.94
N LYS A 295 -17.91 5.14 -5.07
CA LYS A 295 -18.63 5.00 -6.36
C LYS A 295 -18.75 3.54 -6.81
N ARG A 296 -17.73 2.71 -6.58
CA ARG A 296 -17.77 1.28 -6.90
C ARG A 296 -18.76 0.54 -6.00
N PHE A 297 -18.78 0.82 -4.70
CA PHE A 297 -19.76 0.23 -3.78
C PHE A 297 -21.19 0.66 -4.08
N LYS A 298 -21.39 1.89 -4.57
CA LYS A 298 -22.69 2.42 -5.01
C LYS A 298 -23.15 1.91 -6.38
N GLY A 299 -22.30 1.16 -7.10
CA GLY A 299 -22.60 0.68 -8.45
C GLY A 299 -22.67 1.81 -9.49
N GLU A 300 -22.01 2.94 -9.24
CA GLU A 300 -21.95 4.04 -10.19
C GLU A 300 -21.11 3.66 -11.42
N PRO A 301 -21.44 4.19 -12.61
CA PRO A 301 -20.69 3.90 -13.84
C PRO A 301 -19.19 4.14 -13.70
N HIS A 302 -18.40 3.21 -14.23
CA HIS A 302 -16.94 3.31 -14.31
C HIS A 302 -16.50 3.64 -15.73
N VAL A 303 -15.24 4.05 -15.88
CA VAL A 303 -14.64 4.26 -17.20
C VAL A 303 -14.68 2.97 -18.00
N ASP A 304 -15.02 3.06 -19.29
CA ASP A 304 -14.86 1.99 -20.28
C ASP A 304 -13.62 2.31 -21.12
N GLY A 305 -12.59 1.46 -21.03
CA GLY A 305 -11.26 1.73 -21.54
C GLY A 305 -10.35 2.44 -20.53
N CYS A 306 -9.62 3.44 -21.00
CA CYS A 306 -8.61 4.14 -20.21
C CYS A 306 -8.88 5.64 -20.09
N SER A 307 -8.66 6.19 -18.90
CA SER A 307 -8.76 7.62 -18.61
C SER A 307 -7.55 8.10 -17.82
N ARG A 308 -6.82 9.07 -18.34
CA ARG A 308 -5.69 9.72 -17.66
C ARG A 308 -6.04 11.19 -17.43
N ILE A 309 -6.03 11.63 -16.18
CA ILE A 309 -6.42 13.00 -15.80
C ILE A 309 -5.42 13.56 -14.80
N GLU A 310 -4.80 14.67 -15.18
CA GLU A 310 -3.97 15.48 -14.29
C GLU A 310 -4.79 16.52 -13.53
N ARG A 311 -4.41 16.75 -12.27
CA ARG A 311 -5.01 17.74 -11.38
C ARG A 311 -3.93 18.46 -10.60
N LYS A 312 -4.23 19.69 -10.16
CA LYS A 312 -3.35 20.41 -9.23
C LYS A 312 -3.18 19.69 -7.89
N SER A 313 -4.20 18.97 -7.47
CA SER A 313 -4.20 18.08 -6.30
C SER A 313 -5.24 17.00 -6.52
N ASN A 314 -4.96 15.78 -6.05
CA ASN A 314 -5.94 14.70 -6.05
C ASN A 314 -7.11 14.94 -5.08
N LEU A 315 -7.03 15.92 -4.17
CA LEU A 315 -8.20 16.42 -3.42
C LEU A 315 -9.31 16.97 -4.32
N LEU A 316 -8.98 17.33 -5.57
CA LEU A 316 -9.94 17.78 -6.58
C LEU A 316 -10.60 16.62 -7.34
N TYR A 317 -10.35 15.36 -6.94
CA TYR A 317 -11.04 14.22 -7.52
C TYR A 317 -12.56 14.30 -7.24
N PRO A 318 -13.44 14.10 -8.23
CA PRO A 318 -14.88 14.26 -8.02
C PRO A 318 -15.43 13.28 -6.97
N GLY A 319 -16.13 13.81 -5.97
CA GLY A 319 -16.72 13.01 -4.89
C GLY A 319 -15.88 12.92 -3.62
N VAL A 320 -14.69 13.54 -3.58
CA VAL A 320 -13.89 13.65 -2.34
C VAL A 320 -14.73 14.32 -1.24
N ALA A 321 -14.93 13.59 -0.15
CA ALA A 321 -15.72 14.04 0.99
C ALA A 321 -14.87 14.84 1.98
N LYS A 322 -15.36 16.01 2.40
CA LYS A 322 -14.68 16.87 3.38
C LYS A 322 -14.34 16.14 4.69
N GLY A 323 -15.25 15.31 5.18
CA GLY A 323 -15.01 14.52 6.40
C GLY A 323 -13.85 13.52 6.27
N VAL A 324 -13.62 12.97 5.07
CA VAL A 324 -12.47 12.08 4.82
C VAL A 324 -11.17 12.90 4.81
N ILE A 325 -11.17 14.10 4.22
CA ILE A 325 -10.01 15.02 4.28
C ILE A 325 -9.68 15.33 5.74
N GLU A 326 -10.67 15.80 6.52
CA GLU A 326 -10.48 16.19 7.91
C GLU A 326 -9.98 15.02 8.78
N PHE A 327 -10.50 13.81 8.52
CA PHE A 327 -10.05 12.59 9.19
C PHE A 327 -8.57 12.27 8.88
N VAL A 328 -8.19 12.24 7.61
CA VAL A 328 -6.81 11.92 7.20
C VAL A 328 -5.82 12.99 7.70
N GLU A 329 -6.20 14.27 7.66
CA GLU A 329 -5.36 15.34 8.20
C GLU A 329 -5.19 15.24 9.73
N ALA A 330 -6.26 14.90 10.46
CA ALA A 330 -6.20 14.70 11.90
C ALA A 330 -5.32 13.49 12.27
N ALA A 331 -5.48 12.37 11.56
CA ALA A 331 -4.63 11.19 11.74
C ALA A 331 -3.15 11.52 11.50
N ALA A 332 -2.83 12.21 10.39
CA ALA A 332 -1.47 12.63 10.08
C ALA A 332 -0.87 13.57 11.14
N LYS A 333 -1.67 14.46 11.74
CA LYS A 333 -1.23 15.32 12.87
C LYS A 333 -0.94 14.51 14.13
N THR A 334 -1.75 13.50 14.41
CA THR A 334 -1.56 12.60 15.58
C THR A 334 -0.21 11.89 15.51
N LEU A 335 0.15 11.39 14.33
CA LEU A 335 1.39 10.62 14.12
C LEU A 335 2.67 11.44 14.36
N VAL A 336 2.59 12.78 14.26
CA VAL A 336 3.70 13.69 14.57
C VAL A 336 3.57 14.35 15.94
N GLY A 337 2.66 13.87 16.80
CA GLY A 337 2.45 14.39 18.15
C GLY A 337 1.79 15.77 18.21
N ALA A 338 1.16 16.24 17.14
CA ALA A 338 0.47 17.53 17.13
C ALA A 338 -0.89 17.43 17.85
N ARG A 339 -1.24 18.47 18.63
CA ARG A 339 -2.54 18.55 19.33
C ARG A 339 -3.70 18.56 18.33
N ILE A 340 -4.79 17.84 18.64
CA ILE A 340 -6.01 17.76 17.83
C ILE A 340 -7.18 18.41 18.60
N GLY A 341 -7.89 19.35 17.95
CA GLY A 341 -9.06 20.05 18.50
C GLY A 341 -8.89 21.58 18.58
N PRO A 342 -9.99 22.35 18.75
CA PRO A 342 -9.91 23.80 18.97
C PRO A 342 -9.22 24.10 20.32
N THR A 343 -8.32 25.08 20.33
CA THR A 343 -7.45 25.51 21.45
C THR A 343 -8.16 26.09 22.67
N ASN A 344 -9.47 25.89 22.80
CA ASN A 344 -10.26 26.46 23.89
C ASN A 344 -10.72 25.34 24.83
N SER A 345 -9.79 24.81 25.63
CA SER A 345 -10.17 24.04 26.81
C SER A 345 -9.66 24.76 28.06
N ILE A 346 -10.48 24.74 29.10
CA ILE A 346 -10.20 25.31 30.44
C ILE A 346 -8.84 24.86 31.02
N PHE A 347 -8.27 23.77 30.50
CA PHE A 347 -6.94 23.28 30.87
C PHE A 347 -5.79 24.21 30.45
N ASP A 348 -5.89 24.98 29.37
CA ASP A 348 -4.84 25.95 28.97
C ASP A 348 -4.86 27.21 29.85
N LEU A 349 -5.95 27.50 30.56
CA LEU A 349 -6.01 28.52 31.63
C LEU A 349 -5.27 28.07 32.90
N PHE A 350 -5.31 26.77 33.22
CA PHE A 350 -4.57 26.21 34.35
C PHE A 350 -3.08 26.03 34.03
N ALA A 351 -2.73 25.61 32.81
CA ALA A 351 -1.33 25.41 32.41
C ALA A 351 -0.55 26.75 32.33
N ASN A 352 -1.17 27.83 31.84
CA ASN A 352 -0.52 29.16 31.78
C ASN A 352 -0.61 29.95 33.10
N GLY A 353 -1.43 29.52 34.06
CA GLY A 353 -1.59 30.18 35.36
C GLY A 353 -0.50 29.82 36.38
N MET A 354 0.24 28.73 36.17
CA MET A 354 1.29 28.28 37.10
C MET A 354 2.68 28.85 36.80
N GLU A 355 2.92 29.44 35.62
CA GLU A 355 4.22 30.03 35.27
C GLU A 355 4.44 31.45 35.86
N ASN A 356 3.45 32.05 36.52
CA ASN A 356 3.52 33.45 36.99
C ASN A 356 3.17 33.67 38.49
N LEU A 357 3.31 32.66 39.34
CA LEU A 357 3.18 32.88 40.79
C LEU A 357 4.57 33.13 41.41
N PRO A 358 4.79 34.26 42.11
CA PRO A 358 6.00 34.46 42.90
C PRO A 358 6.00 33.47 44.07
N GLU A 359 7.18 32.92 44.40
CA GLU A 359 7.40 31.95 45.48
C GLU A 359 6.58 32.31 46.74
N LEU A 360 5.53 31.54 46.98
CA LEU A 360 4.74 31.60 48.20
C LEU A 360 5.10 30.37 49.02
N ASN A 361 6.01 30.59 49.98
CA ASN A 361 6.28 29.66 51.08
C ASN A 361 4.97 29.43 51.85
N LEU A 362 4.41 28.24 51.75
CA LEU A 362 3.27 27.80 52.56
C LEU A 362 3.53 26.36 52.99
N ASP A 363 4.01 26.21 54.22
CA ASP A 363 3.87 25.00 55.03
C ASP A 363 2.39 24.62 55.05
N LEU A 364 2.05 23.43 54.56
CA LEU A 364 0.75 22.82 54.79
C LEU A 364 0.89 21.29 54.89
N ASP A 365 0.95 20.89 56.15
CA ASP A 365 0.87 19.55 56.71
C ASP A 365 -0.50 18.92 56.36
N LEU A 366 -0.53 17.83 55.58
CA LEU A 366 -1.74 17.02 55.37
C LEU A 366 -1.38 15.54 55.22
N ASN A 367 -1.42 14.85 56.36
CA ASN A 367 -1.61 13.40 56.47
C ASN A 367 -2.81 12.94 55.64
N LEU A 368 -2.61 11.91 54.82
CA LEU A 368 -3.70 11.01 54.41
C LEU A 368 -3.12 9.63 54.07
N ASP A 369 -3.29 8.72 55.04
CA ASP A 369 -3.10 7.29 54.94
C ASP A 369 -3.96 6.69 53.81
N LEU A 370 -3.32 5.93 52.91
CA LEU A 370 -3.99 4.93 52.08
C LEU A 370 -3.17 3.64 52.09
N ASN A 371 -3.46 2.81 53.10
CA ASN A 371 -3.14 1.38 53.15
C ASN A 371 -4.08 0.61 52.21
N ILE A 372 -3.57 -0.04 51.16
CA ILE A 372 -4.03 -1.37 50.73
C ILE A 372 -2.83 -2.15 50.15
N SER A 373 -2.55 -3.30 50.76
CA SER A 373 -1.55 -4.30 50.42
C SER A 373 -2.11 -5.41 49.52
N LEU A 374 -1.26 -5.87 48.58
CA LEU A 374 -1.19 -7.16 47.87
C LEU A 374 -2.43 -7.68 47.12
#